data_AF-A0A955SIM6-F1
#
_entry.id   AF-A0A955SIM6-F1
#
_cell.length_a   1.000
_cell.length_b   1.000
_cell.length_c   1.000
_cell.angle_alpha   90.00
_cell.angle_beta   90.00
_cell.angle_gamma   90.00
#
_symmetry.space_group_name_H-M   'P 1'
#
loop_
_entity.id
_entity.type
_entity.pdbx_description
1 polymer ?
#
loop_
_entity_poly.entity_id
_entity_poly.type
_entity_poly.pdbx_seq_one_letter_code
_entity_poly.pdbx_strand_id
1 'polypeptide(L)' 'LEDGKQKFLEIVNSLDASVEVVIPTTPSRSLFLISLTRGPNRKFITVHEDDILDLPQEPGVQAKTTALLQETLGTL' A
#
# COMPACT_ATOMS: atom_id res chain seq x y z
N LEU A 1 -8.62 -3.84 -10.35
CA LEU A 1 -7.30 -4.05 -9.71
C LEU A 1 -6.36 -2.87 -9.94
N GLU A 2 -6.23 -2.38 -11.18
CA GLU A 2 -5.37 -1.21 -11.47
C GLU A 2 -5.80 0.04 -10.70
N ASP A 3 -7.10 0.35 -10.62
CA ASP A 3 -7.62 1.47 -9.82
C ASP A 3 -7.26 1.36 -8.33
N GLY A 4 -7.30 0.14 -7.79
CA GLY A 4 -6.92 -0.15 -6.41
C GLY A 4 -5.44 0.11 -6.15
N LYS A 5 -4.57 -0.36 -7.05
CA LYS A 5 -3.12 -0.09 -7.00
C LYS A 5 -2.83 1.40 -7.16
N GLN A 6 -3.52 2.08 -8.07
CA GLN A 6 -3.39 3.53 -8.24
C GLN A 6 -3.79 4.27 -6.97
N LYS A 7 -4.92 3.89 -6.36
CA LYS A 7 -5.38 4.51 -5.11
C LYS A 7 -4.40 4.27 -3.96
N PHE A 8 -3.79 3.09 -3.88
CA PHE A 8 -2.77 2.78 -2.91
C PHE A 8 -1.55 3.70 -3.06
N LEU A 9 -1.08 3.90 -4.30
CA LEU A 9 0.01 4.83 -4.59
C LEU A 9 -0.34 6.27 -4.22
N GLU A 10 -1.56 6.73 -4.50
CA GLU A 10 -2.04 8.06 -4.11
C GLU A 10 -2.01 8.25 -2.59
N ILE A 11 -2.43 7.24 -1.81
CA ILE A 11 -2.41 7.31 -0.35
C ILE A 11 -0.98 7.39 0.15
N VAL A 12 -0.08 6.52 -0.32
CA VAL A 12 1.34 6.58 0.08
C VAL A 12 1.96 7.92 -0.27
N ASN A 13 1.74 8.42 -1.49
CA ASN A 13 2.28 9.71 -1.93
C ASN A 13 1.72 10.90 -1.13
N SER A 14 0.44 10.82 -0.72
CA SER A 14 -0.18 11.84 0.13
C SER A 14 0.35 11.82 1.57
N LEU A 15 0.77 10.66 2.06
CA LEU A 15 1.39 10.50 3.38
C LEU A 15 2.87 10.91 3.35
N ASP A 16 3.60 10.44 2.35
CA ASP A 16 5.01 10.74 2.13
C ASP A 16 5.42 10.48 0.67
N ALA A 17 5.64 11.56 -0.07
CA ALA A 17 6.07 11.53 -1.46
C ALA A 17 7.52 11.05 -1.67
N SER A 18 8.32 10.90 -0.60
CA SER A 18 9.69 10.37 -0.68
C SER A 18 9.75 8.84 -0.68
N VAL A 19 8.60 8.16 -0.50
CA VAL A 19 8.52 6.71 -0.43
C VAL A 19 8.29 6.13 -1.83
N GLU A 20 9.21 5.29 -2.28
CA GLU A 20 9.06 4.48 -3.48
C GLU A 20 8.28 3.21 -3.16
N VAL A 21 7.21 2.96 -3.92
CA VAL A 21 6.32 1.81 -3.75
C VAL A 21 6.47 0.86 -4.93
N VAL A 22 6.69 -0.42 -4.66
CA VAL A 22 6.69 -1.48 -5.68
C VAL A 22 5.62 -2.50 -5.34
N ILE A 23 4.60 -2.60 -6.19
CA ILE A 23 3.50 -3.56 -6.08
C ILE A 23 3.72 -4.66 -7.12
N PRO A 24 3.76 -5.95 -6.74
CA PRO A 24 3.83 -7.05 -7.69
C PRO A 24 2.68 -7.01 -8.71
N THR A 25 2.93 -7.52 -9.92
CA THR A 25 1.91 -7.63 -10.95
C THR A 25 0.79 -8.58 -10.53
N THR A 26 1.16 -9.73 -9.96
CA THR A 26 0.25 -10.81 -9.54
C THR A 26 0.41 -11.11 -8.05
N PRO A 27 -0.69 -11.28 -7.29
CA PRO A 27 -0.63 -11.70 -5.90
C PRO A 27 -0.26 -13.18 -5.77
N SER A 28 0.24 -13.58 -4.61
CA SER A 28 0.43 -14.99 -4.26
C SER A 28 -0.59 -15.37 -3.20
N ARG A 29 -1.48 -16.34 -3.51
CA ARG A 29 -2.60 -16.73 -2.63
C ARG A 29 -3.43 -15.52 -2.16
N SER A 30 -3.79 -14.65 -3.10
CA SER A 30 -4.53 -13.40 -2.86
C SER A 30 -3.83 -12.40 -1.92
N LEU A 31 -2.50 -12.49 -1.77
CA LEU A 31 -1.69 -11.55 -1.02
C LEU A 31 -0.67 -10.85 -1.92
N PHE A 32 -0.63 -9.52 -1.86
CA PHE A 32 0.43 -8.71 -2.43
C PHE A 32 1.52 -8.46 -1.39
N LEU A 33 2.75 -8.84 -1.71
CA LEU A 33 3.93 -8.41 -0.95
C LEU A 33 4.44 -7.10 -1.53
N ILE A 34 4.03 -5.99 -0.94
CA ILE A 34 4.35 -4.63 -1.41
C ILE A 34 5.62 -4.15 -0.73
N SER A 35 6.54 -3.61 -1.50
CA SER A 35 7.76 -2.96 -1.00
C SER A 35 7.53 -1.47 -0.84
N LEU A 36 7.91 -0.92 0.31
CA LEU A 36 7.99 0.51 0.60
C LEU A 36 9.46 0.86 0.88
N THR A 37 10.01 1.80 0.13
CA THR A 37 11.42 2.20 0.26
C THR A 37 11.51 3.70 0.49
N ARG A 38 12.24 4.13 1.52
CA ARG A 38 12.55 5.54 1.80
C ARG A 38 14.06 5.66 1.96
N GLY A 39 14.74 6.21 0.94
CA GLY A 39 16.20 6.30 0.94
C GLY A 39 16.86 4.91 1.09
N PRO A 40 17.72 4.68 2.11
CA PRO A 40 18.37 3.39 2.34
C PRO A 40 17.45 2.35 3.01
N ASN A 41 16.31 2.78 3.56
CA ASN A 41 15.42 1.92 4.34
C ASN A 41 14.36 1.31 3.45
N ARG A 42 14.18 -0.01 3.55
CA ARG A 42 13.14 -0.75 2.84
C ARG A 42 12.37 -1.64 3.78
N LYS A 43 11.05 -1.62 3.67
CA LYS A 43 10.14 -2.48 4.41
C LYS A 43 9.14 -3.12 3.47
N PHE A 44 8.67 -4.29 3.88
CA PHE A 44 7.66 -5.04 3.14
C PHE A 44 6.38 -5.11 3.95
N ILE A 45 5.26 -4.94 3.28
CA ILE A 45 3.93 -5.16 3.85
C ILE A 45 3.17 -6.16 2.99
N THR A 46 2.29 -6.89 3.64
CA THR A 46 1.40 -7.83 2.97
C THR A 46 -0.01 -7.27 2.99
N VAL A 47 -0.61 -7.12 1.81
CA VAL A 47 -1.99 -6.60 1.67
C VAL A 47 -2.83 -7.63 0.92
N HIS A 48 -4.06 -7.86 1.37
CA HIS A 48 -4.97 -8.77 0.67
C HIS A 48 -5.40 -8.18 -0.67
N GLU A 49 -5.65 -9.04 -1.65
CA GLU A 49 -6.12 -8.62 -2.97
C GLU A 49 -7.47 -7.90 -2.89
N ASP A 50 -8.42 -8.42 -2.11
CA ASP A 50 -9.70 -7.76 -1.84
C ASP A 50 -9.50 -6.36 -1.24
N ASP A 51 -8.65 -6.21 -0.21
CA ASP A 51 -8.34 -4.90 0.39
C ASP A 51 -7.81 -3.89 -0.67
N ILE A 52 -7.04 -4.34 -1.67
CA ILE A 52 -6.60 -3.49 -2.79
C ILE A 52 -7.76 -3.18 -3.75
N LEU A 53 -8.61 -4.15 -4.05
CA LEU A 53 -9.76 -3.97 -4.94
C LEU A 53 -10.81 -3.03 -4.36
N ASP A 54 -11.02 -3.09 -3.05
CA ASP A 54 -12.00 -2.32 -2.30
C ASP A 54 -11.49 -0.94 -1.88
N LEU A 55 -10.17 -0.71 -1.91
CA LEU A 55 -9.52 0.55 -1.57
C LEU A 55 -10.17 1.82 -2.18
N PRO A 56 -10.59 1.85 -3.47
CA PRO A 56 -11.21 3.03 -4.07
C PRO A 56 -12.71 3.17 -3.78
N GLN A 57 -13.38 2.13 -3.28
CA GLN A 57 -14.84 2.10 -3.09
C GLN A 57 -15.26 2.07 -1.61
N GLU A 58 -14.45 1.45 -0.76
CA GLU A 58 -14.75 1.22 0.65
C GLU A 58 -13.94 2.15 1.58
N PRO A 59 -14.57 3.18 2.18
CA PRO A 59 -13.89 4.11 3.07
C PRO A 59 -13.28 3.42 4.31
N GLY A 60 -13.89 2.32 4.77
CA GLY A 60 -13.38 1.55 5.91
C GLY A 60 -12.03 0.89 5.60
N VAL A 61 -11.91 0.29 4.42
CA VAL A 61 -10.66 -0.33 3.93
C VAL A 61 -9.60 0.75 3.68
N GLN A 62 -10.01 1.91 3.15
CA GLN A 62 -9.12 3.06 2.97
C GLN A 62 -8.55 3.56 4.31
N ALA A 63 -9.38 3.74 5.33
CA ALA A 63 -8.96 4.18 6.65
C ALA A 63 -8.00 3.17 7.31
N LYS A 64 -8.34 1.88 7.26
CA LYS A 64 -7.49 0.78 7.75
C LYS A 64 -6.12 0.77 7.07
N THR A 65 -6.09 0.86 5.73
CA THR A 65 -4.85 0.85 4.95
C THR A 65 -4.02 2.09 5.21
N THR A 66 -4.66 3.26 5.33
CA THR A 66 -3.98 4.52 5.65
C THR A 66 -3.32 4.46 7.03
N ALA A 67 -4.01 3.93 8.05
CA ALA A 67 -3.45 3.76 9.38
C ALA A 67 -2.26 2.78 9.39
N LEU A 68 -2.38 1.65 8.68
CA LEU A 68 -1.28 0.68 8.52
C LEU A 68 -0.08 1.32 7.83
N LEU A 69 -0.30 2.11 6.79
CA LEU A 69 0.75 2.82 6.08
C LEU A 69 1.41 3.88 6.97
N GLN A 70 0.64 4.67 7.71
CA GLN A 70 1.19 5.66 8.66
C GLN A 70 2.10 5.02 9.71
N GLU A 71 1.68 3.91 10.32
CA GLU A 71 2.51 3.17 11.28
C GLU A 71 3.77 2.60 10.61
N THR A 72 3.61 2.02 9.42
CA THR A 72 4.71 1.42 8.68
C THR A 72 5.73 2.47 8.27
N LEU A 73 5.27 3.61 7.75
CA LEU A 73 6.11 4.73 7.32
C LEU A 73 6.74 5.47 8.51
N GLY A 74 6.11 5.49 9.67
CA GLY A 74 6.71 6.02 10.90
C GLY A 74 7.90 5.19 11.40
N THR A 75 8.02 3.93 10.97
CA THR A 75 9.11 3.01 11.34
C THR A 75 10.07 2.72 10.18
N LEU A 76 9.88 3.39 9.04
CA LEU A 76 10.70 3.29 7.82
C LEU A 76 11.76 4.39 7.77
#